data_AF-A0A6J8AA26-F1
#
_entry.id   AF-A0A6J8AA26-F1
#
_cell.length_a   1.000
_cell.length_b   1.000
_cell.length_c   1.000
_cell.angle_alpha   90.00
_cell.angle_beta   90.00
_cell.angle_gamma   90.00
#
_symmetry.space_group_name_H-M   'P 1'
#
loop_
_entity.id
_entity.type
_entity.pdbx_description
1 polymer ?
#
loop_
_entity_poly.entity_id
_entity_poly.type
_entity_poly.pdbx_seq_one_letter_code
_entity_poly.pdbx_strand_id
1 'polypeptide(L)'
;MHVDEKGDGNHDCRKNHTGRAKSMESNLAVEMVQEQQCKGCKVSCLIMDDDTTTLARLKQSINSYIVKRSDRNHQRKNIVSDLYHLHEKYKGKLSTSTISYLTKDLDYAIAQNKSRAEQLSQNIKSIIPHSFGDHSTCDLSWCNYHKDPHNYRHKSLQYCKDLNGQEIVADLSKLFNTYAKNSDKLANCGSSQGNESLNQIISSKAPKAKAFGSSESLPFRVCVGIIQKNEGRSYIPQVYETHKLSPGKFTLMHTAKIDKKRKHDKVNGNTAKQILILTKALQNNNIMKDFELKCGGFIDTLSLTKELLPDRKTNKQSYNQESLVKDIVGINYDAQNAIGDVQSLQQLINTLKVPPRVLEKHSFSVQYTVSMIIKLQLTKSRLDTFSNMPSTVCSKSMLNKIARSGLRLNHPILARKRRGVDGVRELLTVQNDGKPRVTKDQKILDSISKYIMSLKN
;
A
#
# COMPACT_ATOMS: atom_id res chain seq x y z
N MET A 1 61.21 14.98 13.06
CA MET A 1 60.62 14.68 14.38
C MET A 1 59.24 15.33 14.45
N HIS A 2 58.22 14.63 13.97
CA HIS A 2 56.84 14.80 14.44
C HIS A 2 56.28 13.38 14.51
N VAL A 3 55.85 13.06 15.71
CA VAL A 3 55.80 11.71 16.27
C VAL A 3 54.60 10.96 15.72
N ASP A 4 54.85 9.77 15.21
CA ASP A 4 53.86 8.71 15.05
C ASP A 4 53.26 8.38 16.42
N GLU A 5 52.10 8.96 16.73
CA GLU A 5 51.26 8.45 17.80
C GLU A 5 50.51 7.21 17.31
N LYS A 6 51.07 6.05 17.68
CA LYS A 6 50.40 4.76 17.68
C LYS A 6 49.08 4.86 18.45
N GLY A 7 47.96 4.85 17.73
CA GLY A 7 46.70 4.33 18.26
C GLY A 7 46.78 2.80 18.33
N ASP A 8 47.23 2.28 19.46
CA ASP A 8 46.99 0.89 19.87
C ASP A 8 45.48 0.71 20.11
N GLY A 9 44.92 -0.34 19.51
CA GLY A 9 43.50 -0.60 19.44
C GLY A 9 43.17 -1.30 18.13
N ASN A 10 43.25 -2.63 18.15
CA ASN A 10 42.82 -3.56 17.12
C ASN A 10 41.51 -3.10 16.43
N HIS A 11 41.63 -2.33 15.34
CA HIS A 11 40.49 -1.81 14.60
C HIS A 11 40.01 -2.91 13.65
N ASP A 12 38.93 -3.61 14.05
CA ASP A 12 38.19 -4.58 13.24
C ASP A 12 37.41 -3.87 12.12
N CYS A 13 38.15 -3.23 11.20
CA CYS A 13 37.62 -2.71 9.95
C CYS A 13 37.32 -3.89 9.04
N ARG A 14 36.10 -4.40 9.10
CA ARG A 14 35.68 -5.50 8.23
C ARG A 14 35.56 -5.01 6.80
N LYS A 15 36.67 -5.13 6.06
CA LYS A 15 36.76 -4.83 4.64
C LYS A 15 35.78 -5.72 3.89
N ASN A 16 34.69 -5.13 3.40
CA ASN A 16 33.64 -5.83 2.67
C ASN A 16 33.68 -5.57 1.15
N HIS A 17 34.67 -4.81 0.68
CA HIS A 17 34.87 -4.51 -0.74
C HIS A 17 36.35 -4.26 -1.04
N THR A 18 36.81 -4.70 -2.20
CA THR A 18 38.14 -4.40 -2.73
C THR A 18 38.02 -3.32 -3.81
N GLY A 19 38.54 -2.12 -3.54
CA GLY A 19 38.54 -0.98 -4.46
C GLY A 19 37.95 0.28 -3.85
N ARG A 20 37.67 1.29 -4.67
CA ARG A 20 37.06 2.55 -4.20
C ARG A 20 35.64 2.30 -3.71
N ALA A 21 35.24 2.89 -2.59
CA ALA A 21 33.88 2.76 -2.05
C ALA A 21 32.80 3.10 -3.10
N LYS A 22 33.02 4.11 -3.94
CA LYS A 22 32.14 4.50 -5.05
C LYS A 22 31.91 3.40 -6.11
N SER A 23 32.79 2.40 -6.20
CA SER A 23 32.67 1.31 -7.17
C SER A 23 31.86 0.12 -6.66
N MET A 24 31.62 0.04 -5.34
CA MET A 24 31.00 -1.10 -4.68
C MET A 24 29.63 -1.45 -5.27
N GLU A 25 28.77 -0.45 -5.43
CA GLU A 25 27.41 -0.62 -5.97
C GLU A 25 27.44 -1.18 -7.41
N SER A 26 28.27 -0.58 -8.27
CA SER A 26 28.41 -1.02 -9.67
C SER A 26 28.96 -2.45 -9.79
N ASN A 27 29.88 -2.84 -8.91
CA ASN A 27 30.48 -4.18 -8.92
C ASN A 27 29.48 -5.23 -8.44
N LEU A 28 28.77 -4.94 -7.34
CA LEU A 28 27.73 -5.81 -6.81
C LEU A 28 26.60 -6.00 -7.82
N ALA A 29 26.20 -4.94 -8.54
CA ALA A 29 25.17 -5.06 -9.57
C ALA A 29 25.59 -6.01 -10.70
N VAL A 30 26.86 -5.96 -11.13
CA VAL A 30 27.40 -6.88 -12.15
C VAL A 30 27.41 -8.32 -11.64
N GLU A 31 27.94 -8.53 -10.43
CA GLU A 31 27.98 -9.85 -9.78
C GLU A 31 26.58 -10.46 -9.66
N MET A 32 25.61 -9.69 -9.15
CA MET A 32 24.22 -10.13 -9.02
C MET A 32 23.60 -10.55 -10.36
N VAL A 33 23.87 -9.83 -11.44
CA VAL A 33 23.32 -10.18 -12.77
C VAL A 33 24.02 -11.42 -13.34
N GLN A 34 25.34 -11.55 -13.17
CA GLN A 34 26.09 -12.73 -13.59
C GLN A 34 25.60 -13.99 -12.86
N GLU A 35 25.37 -13.91 -11.54
CA GLU A 35 24.80 -15.02 -10.77
C GLU A 35 23.44 -15.49 -11.31
N GLN A 36 22.57 -14.54 -11.71
CA GLN A 36 21.27 -14.89 -12.30
C GLN A 36 21.45 -15.55 -13.68
N GLN A 37 22.40 -15.09 -14.48
CA GLN A 37 22.70 -15.71 -15.78
C GLN A 37 23.25 -17.13 -15.62
N CYS A 38 24.11 -17.38 -14.64
CA CYS A 38 24.60 -18.72 -14.31
C CYS A 38 23.46 -19.67 -13.90
N LYS A 39 22.37 -19.13 -13.35
CA LYS A 39 21.13 -19.88 -13.03
C LYS A 39 20.19 -20.04 -14.23
N GLY A 40 20.60 -19.61 -15.43
CA GLY A 40 19.81 -19.68 -16.66
C GLY A 40 18.83 -18.51 -16.85
N CYS A 41 18.84 -17.50 -16.00
CA CYS A 41 17.93 -16.35 -16.10
C CYS A 41 18.49 -15.26 -17.02
N LYS A 42 17.68 -14.79 -17.98
CA LYS A 42 18.01 -13.62 -18.79
C LYS A 42 17.52 -12.34 -18.11
N VAL A 43 18.45 -11.51 -17.64
CA VAL A 43 18.12 -10.18 -17.09
C VAL A 43 18.05 -9.16 -18.22
N SER A 44 16.86 -8.63 -18.49
CA SER A 44 16.64 -7.59 -19.51
C SER A 44 16.52 -6.18 -18.94
N CYS A 45 16.18 -6.05 -17.65
CA CYS A 45 15.91 -4.77 -17.02
C CYS A 45 16.35 -4.73 -15.56
N LEU A 46 16.90 -3.59 -15.13
CA LEU A 46 17.11 -3.28 -13.71
C LEU A 46 16.31 -2.05 -13.29
N ILE A 47 15.79 -2.09 -12.07
CA ILE A 47 15.14 -0.95 -11.42
C ILE A 47 16.12 -0.42 -10.38
N MET A 48 16.62 0.78 -10.60
CA MET A 48 17.61 1.43 -9.73
C MET A 48 17.43 2.95 -9.74
N ASP A 49 18.02 3.61 -8.76
CA ASP A 49 18.11 5.07 -8.72
C ASP A 49 18.87 5.60 -9.94
N ASP A 50 18.81 6.91 -10.19
CA ASP A 50 19.37 7.55 -11.38
C ASP A 50 20.93 7.60 -11.39
N ASP A 51 21.63 6.55 -10.91
CA ASP A 51 23.09 6.36 -11.06
C ASP A 51 23.44 5.88 -12.49
N THR A 52 24.29 6.63 -13.17
CA THR A 52 24.73 6.37 -14.55
C THR A 52 25.89 5.39 -14.60
N THR A 53 26.69 5.29 -13.53
CA THR A 53 27.92 4.50 -13.50
C THR A 53 27.66 3.00 -13.46
N THR A 54 26.66 2.58 -12.68
CA THR A 54 26.24 1.18 -12.57
C THR A 54 25.70 0.63 -13.91
N LEU A 55 24.86 1.39 -14.62
CA LEU A 55 24.30 0.95 -15.90
C LEU A 55 25.38 0.83 -16.99
N ALA A 56 26.30 1.80 -17.07
CA ALA A 56 27.38 1.77 -18.05
C ALA A 56 28.24 0.51 -17.88
N ARG A 57 28.57 0.17 -16.62
CA ARG A 57 29.35 -1.03 -16.30
C ARG A 57 28.61 -2.32 -16.64
N LEU A 58 27.31 -2.41 -16.33
CA LEU A 58 26.48 -3.57 -16.70
C LEU A 58 26.41 -3.79 -18.21
N LYS A 59 26.26 -2.72 -18.99
CA LYS A 59 26.24 -2.81 -20.45
C LYS A 59 27.57 -3.26 -21.04
N GLN A 60 28.68 -2.81 -20.45
CA GLN A 60 30.02 -3.18 -20.88
C GLN A 60 30.38 -4.62 -20.49
N SER A 61 30.09 -5.02 -19.24
CA SER A 61 30.56 -6.28 -18.67
C SER A 61 29.64 -7.47 -18.90
N ILE A 62 28.37 -7.24 -19.26
CA ILE A 62 27.37 -8.31 -19.35
C ILE A 62 26.63 -8.29 -20.68
N ASN A 63 25.79 -7.27 -20.90
CA ASN A 63 24.92 -7.21 -22.07
C ASN A 63 24.48 -5.76 -22.34
N SER A 64 24.76 -5.27 -23.54
CA SER A 64 24.44 -3.92 -23.99
C SER A 64 22.93 -3.64 -24.07
N TYR A 65 22.09 -4.67 -24.19
CA TYR A 65 20.63 -4.57 -24.25
C TYR A 65 19.95 -4.43 -22.89
N ILE A 66 20.69 -4.47 -21.77
CA ILE A 66 20.12 -4.24 -20.44
C ILE A 66 19.56 -2.82 -20.35
N VAL A 67 18.27 -2.73 -20.03
CA VAL A 67 17.57 -1.45 -19.86
C VAL A 67 17.47 -1.09 -18.38
N LYS A 68 17.62 0.21 -18.09
CA LYS A 68 17.29 0.75 -16.77
C LYS A 68 15.88 1.30 -16.77
N ARG A 69 15.08 0.91 -15.78
CA ARG A 69 13.83 1.58 -15.45
C ARG A 69 14.05 2.40 -14.20
N SER A 70 13.70 3.68 -14.26
CA SER A 70 13.81 4.53 -13.08
C SER A 70 12.75 4.17 -12.05
N ASP A 71 13.10 4.41 -10.79
CA ASP A 71 12.22 4.17 -9.68
C ASP A 71 11.12 5.24 -9.56
N ARG A 72 9.87 4.79 -9.39
CA ARG A 72 8.72 5.68 -9.20
C ARG A 72 8.86 6.58 -7.97
N ASN A 73 9.36 6.06 -6.84
CA ASN A 73 9.47 6.87 -5.63
C ASN A 73 10.54 7.94 -5.79
N HIS A 74 11.65 7.61 -6.45
CA HIS A 74 12.69 8.56 -6.78
C HIS A 74 12.18 9.68 -7.69
N GLN A 75 11.51 9.35 -8.81
CA GLN A 75 10.92 10.37 -9.69
C GLN A 75 9.93 11.26 -8.93
N ARG A 76 9.09 10.66 -8.08
CA ARG A 76 8.15 11.41 -7.22
C ARG A 76 8.88 12.35 -6.26
N LYS A 77 9.97 11.92 -5.63
CA LYS A 77 10.77 12.77 -4.73
C LYS A 77 11.36 13.98 -5.47
N ASN A 78 11.86 13.78 -6.70
CA ASN A 78 12.42 14.86 -7.52
C ASN A 78 11.35 15.92 -7.83
N ILE A 79 10.17 15.50 -8.28
CA ILE A 79 9.04 16.40 -8.57
C ILE A 79 8.63 17.19 -7.32
N VAL A 80 8.52 16.49 -6.17
CA VAL A 80 8.17 17.14 -4.90
C VAL A 80 9.25 18.13 -4.48
N SER A 81 10.53 17.82 -4.66
CA SER A 81 11.64 18.73 -4.37
C SER A 81 11.55 20.00 -5.21
N ASP A 82 11.30 19.88 -6.52
CA ASP A 82 11.16 21.04 -7.41
C ASP A 82 9.95 21.92 -7.03
N LEU A 83 8.85 21.30 -6.61
CA LEU A 83 7.69 22.02 -6.08
C LEU A 83 8.02 22.79 -4.79
N TYR A 84 8.85 22.23 -3.91
CA TYR A 84 9.34 22.95 -2.73
C TYR A 84 10.34 24.06 -3.07
N HIS A 85 11.13 23.92 -4.14
CA HIS A 85 11.94 25.04 -4.63
C HIS A 85 11.07 26.20 -5.13
N LEU A 86 9.98 25.91 -5.85
CA LEU A 86 9.01 26.93 -6.25
C LEU A 86 8.26 27.52 -5.05
N HIS A 87 8.02 26.74 -3.99
CA HIS A 87 7.42 27.22 -2.75
C HIS A 87 8.24 28.33 -2.10
N GLU A 88 9.57 28.21 -2.10
CA GLU A 88 10.46 29.24 -1.57
C GLU A 88 10.36 30.55 -2.35
N LYS A 89 10.15 30.49 -3.66
CA LYS A 89 9.94 31.67 -4.53
C LYS A 89 8.57 32.31 -4.32
N TYR A 90 7.53 31.51 -4.07
CA TYR A 90 6.14 31.95 -3.96
C TYR A 90 5.55 31.73 -2.56
N LYS A 91 6.32 32.09 -1.52
CA LYS A 91 5.91 31.95 -0.11
C LYS A 91 4.57 32.64 0.13
N GLY A 92 3.66 31.92 0.80
CA GLY A 92 2.31 32.37 1.09
C GLY A 92 1.27 32.13 -0.02
N LYS A 93 1.69 31.93 -1.28
CA LYS A 93 0.78 31.67 -2.41
C LYS A 93 0.78 30.21 -2.87
N LEU A 94 1.95 29.56 -2.91
CA LEU A 94 2.04 28.09 -3.03
C LEU A 94 2.13 27.51 -1.61
N SER A 95 1.11 26.82 -1.12
CA SER A 95 1.14 26.23 0.23
C SER A 95 1.57 24.75 0.21
N THR A 96 1.93 24.21 1.37
CA THR A 96 2.19 22.77 1.52
C THR A 96 0.97 21.90 1.20
N SER A 97 -0.24 22.40 1.45
CA SER A 97 -1.50 21.75 1.07
C SER A 97 -1.66 21.70 -0.46
N THR A 98 -1.32 22.77 -1.17
CA THR A 98 -1.31 22.81 -2.64
C THR A 98 -0.29 21.85 -3.23
N ILE A 99 0.93 21.79 -2.69
CA ILE A 99 1.94 20.81 -3.13
C ILE A 99 1.43 19.39 -2.94
N SER A 100 0.80 19.09 -1.80
CA SER A 100 0.22 17.77 -1.53
C SER A 100 -0.88 17.41 -2.53
N TYR A 101 -1.73 18.38 -2.88
CA TYR A 101 -2.77 18.23 -3.90
C TYR A 101 -2.18 17.92 -5.28
N LEU A 102 -1.26 18.75 -5.78
CA LEU A 102 -0.63 18.57 -7.09
C LEU A 102 0.12 17.25 -7.19
N THR A 103 0.81 16.85 -6.11
CA THR A 103 1.51 15.56 -6.04
C THR A 103 0.52 14.39 -6.12
N LYS A 104 -0.65 14.51 -5.49
CA LYS A 104 -1.70 13.48 -5.50
C LYS A 104 -2.29 13.31 -6.90
N ASP A 105 -2.58 14.40 -7.60
CA ASP A 105 -3.12 14.36 -8.96
C ASP A 105 -2.11 13.74 -9.93
N LEU A 106 -0.84 14.08 -9.79
CA LEU A 106 0.25 13.46 -10.54
C LEU A 106 0.37 11.95 -10.24
N ASP A 107 0.27 11.55 -8.97
CA ASP A 107 0.31 10.14 -8.57
C ASP A 107 -0.83 9.33 -9.20
N TYR A 108 -2.02 9.92 -9.34
CA TYR A 108 -3.14 9.32 -10.06
C TYR A 108 -2.89 9.24 -11.55
N ALA A 109 -2.42 10.34 -12.18
CA ALA A 109 -2.11 10.35 -13.60
C ALA A 109 -1.10 9.25 -13.95
N ILE A 110 -0.01 9.12 -13.19
CA ILE A 110 0.98 8.05 -13.39
C ILE A 110 0.38 6.67 -13.16
N ALA A 111 -0.45 6.49 -12.13
CA ALA A 111 -1.05 5.19 -11.82
C ALA A 111 -2.04 4.70 -12.89
N GLN A 112 -2.77 5.62 -13.53
CA GLN A 112 -3.80 5.31 -14.53
C GLN A 112 -3.23 5.13 -15.94
N ASN A 113 -2.05 5.68 -16.23
CA ASN A 113 -1.46 5.70 -17.57
C ASN A 113 -0.19 4.83 -17.67
N LYS A 114 -0.17 3.68 -16.97
CA LYS A 114 0.93 2.71 -17.10
C LYS A 114 1.09 2.28 -18.55
N SER A 115 2.32 2.36 -19.06
CA SER A 115 2.66 2.06 -20.46
C SER A 115 1.88 2.88 -21.51
N ARG A 116 1.28 4.01 -21.12
CA ARG A 116 0.56 4.94 -22.00
C ARG A 116 1.20 6.32 -21.93
N ALA A 117 2.41 6.43 -22.48
CA ALA A 117 3.26 7.62 -22.37
C ALA A 117 2.58 8.90 -22.91
N GLU A 118 1.97 8.82 -24.10
CA GLU A 118 1.32 9.97 -24.74
C GLU A 118 0.14 10.49 -23.91
N GLN A 119 -0.75 9.60 -23.47
CA GLN A 119 -1.88 9.94 -22.60
C GLN A 119 -1.40 10.49 -21.25
N LEU A 120 -0.32 9.94 -20.70
CA LEU A 120 0.29 10.47 -19.48
C LEU A 120 0.81 11.89 -19.71
N SER A 121 1.47 12.16 -20.84
CA SER A 121 1.95 13.51 -21.19
C SER A 121 0.80 14.52 -21.21
N GLN A 122 -0.30 14.19 -21.88
CA GLN A 122 -1.50 15.03 -21.97
C GLN A 122 -2.12 15.26 -20.59
N ASN A 123 -2.27 14.19 -19.79
CA ASN A 123 -2.81 14.29 -18.44
C ASN A 123 -1.94 15.16 -17.54
N ILE A 124 -0.61 15.02 -17.56
CA ILE A 124 0.32 15.85 -16.78
C ILE A 124 0.19 17.33 -17.16
N LYS A 125 0.13 17.64 -18.46
CA LYS A 125 -0.05 19.02 -18.96
C LYS A 125 -1.35 19.64 -18.48
N SER A 126 -2.38 18.83 -18.31
CA SER A 126 -3.72 19.27 -17.93
C SER A 126 -3.88 19.47 -16.41
N ILE A 127 -2.97 18.96 -15.57
CA ILE A 127 -3.06 19.09 -14.10
C ILE A 127 -3.04 20.56 -13.66
N ILE A 128 -2.16 21.38 -14.26
CA ILE A 128 -2.05 22.79 -13.86
C ILE A 128 -3.29 23.58 -14.31
N PRO A 129 -3.69 23.61 -15.60
CA PRO A 129 -4.95 24.24 -16.01
C PRO A 129 -6.14 23.79 -15.15
N HIS A 130 -6.27 22.48 -14.93
CA HIS A 130 -7.31 21.90 -14.08
C HIS A 130 -7.34 22.50 -12.67
N SER A 131 -6.17 22.64 -12.04
CA SER A 131 -6.06 23.16 -10.67
C SER A 131 -6.45 24.63 -10.53
N PHE A 132 -6.48 25.37 -11.64
CA PHE A 132 -6.84 26.79 -11.72
C PHE A 132 -8.22 27.00 -12.40
N GLY A 133 -9.02 25.93 -12.54
CA GLY A 133 -10.39 26.00 -13.05
C GLY A 133 -10.53 25.90 -14.58
N ASP A 134 -9.43 25.75 -15.33
CA ASP A 134 -9.49 25.47 -16.76
C ASP A 134 -9.54 23.96 -17.02
N HIS A 135 -10.73 23.50 -17.41
CA HIS A 135 -10.99 22.10 -17.70
C HIS A 135 -10.97 21.76 -19.19
N SER A 136 -10.58 22.68 -20.07
CA SER A 136 -10.61 22.49 -21.54
C SER A 136 -9.77 21.32 -22.04
N THR A 137 -8.65 21.04 -21.37
CA THR A 137 -7.69 20.00 -21.75
C THR A 137 -7.83 18.71 -20.94
N CYS A 138 -8.77 18.66 -20.00
CA CYS A 138 -8.95 17.53 -19.10
C CYS A 138 -9.53 16.29 -19.79
N ASP A 139 -9.15 15.11 -19.31
CA ASP A 139 -9.73 13.85 -19.76
C ASP A 139 -10.97 13.47 -18.91
N LEU A 140 -11.99 12.91 -19.58
CA LEU A 140 -13.27 12.49 -18.98
C LEU A 140 -13.12 11.42 -17.88
N SER A 141 -12.06 10.63 -17.94
CA SER A 141 -11.80 9.52 -17.01
C SER A 141 -11.53 9.98 -15.58
N TRP A 142 -10.99 11.20 -15.40
CA TRP A 142 -10.58 11.70 -14.09
C TRP A 142 -11.16 13.08 -13.74
N CYS A 143 -11.49 13.91 -14.72
CA CYS A 143 -12.09 15.22 -14.48
C CYS A 143 -13.61 15.12 -14.35
N ASN A 144 -14.12 15.22 -13.12
CA ASN A 144 -15.57 15.18 -12.88
C ASN A 144 -16.30 16.48 -13.28
N TYR A 145 -15.59 17.55 -13.65
CA TYR A 145 -16.21 18.77 -14.16
C TYR A 145 -17.06 18.48 -15.39
N HIS A 146 -16.55 17.69 -16.35
CA HIS A 146 -17.31 17.32 -17.55
C HIS A 146 -18.56 16.48 -17.27
N LYS A 147 -18.67 15.88 -16.08
CA LYS A 147 -19.86 15.10 -15.68
C LYS A 147 -20.91 15.97 -15.00
N ASP A 148 -20.49 16.95 -14.23
CA ASP A 148 -21.38 17.87 -13.51
C ASP A 148 -20.69 19.23 -13.33
N PRO A 149 -20.72 20.10 -14.37
CA PRO A 149 -20.05 21.40 -14.32
C PRO A 149 -20.58 22.31 -13.22
N HIS A 150 -21.89 22.24 -12.94
CA HIS A 150 -22.57 23.16 -12.02
C HIS A 150 -22.24 22.89 -10.55
N ASN A 151 -22.00 21.63 -10.17
CA ASN A 151 -21.66 21.26 -8.79
C ASN A 151 -20.20 20.88 -8.58
N TYR A 152 -19.37 20.98 -9.62
CA TYR A 152 -17.97 20.61 -9.53
C TYR A 152 -17.19 21.49 -8.54
N ARG A 153 -16.39 20.85 -7.69
CA ARG A 153 -15.47 21.49 -6.75
C ARG A 153 -14.25 20.61 -6.52
N HIS A 154 -13.07 21.21 -6.36
CA HIS A 154 -11.84 20.50 -6.03
C HIS A 154 -11.85 19.99 -4.59
N LYS A 155 -12.46 18.82 -4.33
CA LYS A 155 -12.59 18.23 -2.97
C LYS A 155 -11.30 18.09 -2.18
N SER A 156 -10.14 18.05 -2.87
CA SER A 156 -8.83 17.87 -2.24
C SER A 156 -8.03 19.18 -2.10
N LEU A 157 -8.53 20.31 -2.64
CA LEU A 157 -7.95 21.64 -2.43
C LEU A 157 -8.54 22.32 -1.20
N GLN A 158 -7.77 23.23 -0.62
CA GLN A 158 -8.22 24.02 0.53
C GLN A 158 -9.44 24.85 0.15
N TYR A 159 -10.48 24.80 1.00
CA TYR A 159 -11.79 25.44 0.77
C TYR A 159 -12.56 24.93 -0.46
N CYS A 160 -12.12 23.84 -1.10
CA CYS A 160 -12.73 23.28 -2.31
C CYS A 160 -12.84 24.29 -3.47
N LYS A 161 -11.91 25.24 -3.55
CA LYS A 161 -11.84 26.27 -4.58
C LYS A 161 -10.61 26.08 -5.47
N ASP A 162 -10.68 26.66 -6.66
CA ASP A 162 -9.58 26.73 -7.60
C ASP A 162 -8.40 27.50 -7.00
N LEU A 163 -7.19 27.18 -7.45
CA LEU A 163 -6.01 27.96 -7.11
C LEU A 163 -6.09 29.35 -7.75
N ASN A 164 -5.50 30.34 -7.08
CA ASN A 164 -5.46 31.73 -7.54
C ASN A 164 -3.99 32.20 -7.60
N GLY A 165 -3.69 33.11 -8.54
CA GLY A 165 -2.34 33.66 -8.73
C GLY A 165 -1.72 33.27 -10.07
N GLN A 166 -2.06 34.01 -11.13
CA GLN A 166 -1.57 33.78 -12.50
C GLN A 166 -0.03 33.80 -12.60
N GLU A 167 0.63 34.55 -11.73
CA GLU A 167 2.09 34.66 -11.65
C GLU A 167 2.81 33.33 -11.33
N ILE A 168 2.10 32.33 -10.77
CA ILE A 168 2.66 31.00 -10.43
C ILE A 168 2.35 29.98 -11.53
N VAL A 169 1.27 30.19 -12.29
CA VAL A 169 0.79 29.27 -13.32
C VAL A 169 1.87 29.01 -14.37
N ALA A 170 2.58 30.05 -14.80
CA ALA A 170 3.64 29.92 -15.79
C ALA A 170 4.78 29.00 -15.32
N ASP A 171 5.26 29.18 -14.09
CA ASP A 171 6.35 28.40 -13.52
C ASP A 171 5.93 26.95 -13.21
N LEU A 172 4.73 26.75 -12.66
CA LEU A 172 4.17 25.42 -12.44
C LEU A 172 3.94 24.68 -13.75
N SER A 173 3.38 25.36 -14.77
CA SER A 173 3.18 24.76 -16.09
C SER A 173 4.52 24.39 -16.72
N LYS A 174 5.53 25.25 -16.62
CA LYS A 174 6.90 24.95 -17.09
C LYS A 174 7.47 23.71 -16.39
N LEU A 175 7.30 23.60 -15.07
CA LEU A 175 7.73 22.44 -14.30
C LEU A 175 7.02 21.16 -14.77
N PHE A 176 5.69 21.16 -14.80
CA PHE A 176 4.89 20.01 -15.21
C PHE A 176 5.14 19.62 -16.67
N ASN A 177 5.34 20.59 -17.56
CA ASN A 177 5.71 20.35 -18.96
C ASN A 177 7.07 19.63 -19.08
N THR A 178 8.02 19.92 -18.19
CA THR A 178 9.31 19.22 -18.15
C THR A 178 9.12 17.73 -17.83
N TYR A 179 8.23 17.42 -16.89
CA TYR A 179 7.88 16.03 -16.58
C TYR A 179 7.00 15.36 -17.64
N ALA A 180 6.11 16.11 -18.29
CA ALA A 180 5.28 15.62 -19.40
C ALA A 180 6.13 15.21 -20.61
N LYS A 181 7.25 15.91 -20.87
CA LYS A 181 8.24 15.51 -21.90
C LYS A 181 8.91 14.17 -21.56
N ASN A 182 9.10 13.87 -20.29
CA ASN A 182 9.65 12.60 -19.79
C ASN A 182 8.57 11.57 -19.43
N SER A 183 7.38 11.67 -20.04
CA SER A 183 6.24 10.80 -19.74
C SER A 183 6.50 9.33 -20.05
N ASP A 184 7.31 9.00 -21.06
CA ASP A 184 7.68 7.61 -21.35
C ASP A 184 8.42 6.95 -20.16
N LYS A 185 9.38 7.68 -19.58
CA LYS A 185 10.09 7.27 -18.36
C LYS A 185 9.12 7.08 -17.19
N LEU A 186 8.18 8.01 -17.00
CA LEU A 186 7.20 7.97 -15.90
C LEU A 186 6.16 6.86 -16.06
N ALA A 187 5.67 6.62 -17.28
CA ALA A 187 4.67 5.59 -17.60
C ALA A 187 5.23 4.17 -17.40
N ASN A 188 6.55 4.01 -17.54
CA ASN A 188 7.27 2.74 -17.48
C ASN A 188 8.14 2.60 -16.21
N CYS A 189 7.93 3.43 -15.19
CA CYS A 189 8.69 3.37 -13.93
C CYS A 189 8.54 2.01 -13.21
N GLY A 190 9.65 1.56 -12.63
CA GLY A 190 9.69 0.44 -11.71
C GLY A 190 9.24 0.81 -10.30
N SER A 191 9.15 -0.19 -9.41
CA SER A 191 8.87 0.04 -7.99
C SER A 191 10.01 -0.50 -7.12
N SER A 192 10.67 0.41 -6.40
CA SER A 192 11.63 0.11 -5.34
C SER A 192 10.96 -0.26 -4.01
N GLN A 193 9.63 -0.38 -3.94
CA GLN A 193 8.93 -0.60 -2.67
C GLN A 193 9.40 -1.86 -1.94
N GLY A 194 9.81 -2.90 -2.68
CA GLY A 194 10.46 -4.08 -2.12
C GLY A 194 11.77 -3.75 -1.40
N ASN A 195 12.63 -2.96 -2.05
CA ASN A 195 13.92 -2.50 -1.54
C ASN A 195 13.73 -1.55 -0.36
N GLU A 196 12.83 -0.58 -0.45
CA GLU A 196 12.53 0.35 0.64
C GLU A 196 11.99 -0.41 1.87
N SER A 197 11.14 -1.41 1.66
CA SER A 197 10.68 -2.28 2.74
C SER A 197 11.83 -3.06 3.38
N LEU A 198 12.79 -3.55 2.60
CA LEU A 198 13.98 -4.24 3.12
C LEU A 198 14.88 -3.26 3.89
N ASN A 199 15.15 -2.08 3.32
CA ASN A 199 15.94 -1.02 3.93
C ASN A 199 15.36 -0.58 5.28
N GLN A 200 14.03 -0.46 5.38
CA GLN A 200 13.35 -0.15 6.65
C GLN A 200 13.53 -1.26 7.68
N ILE A 201 13.43 -2.54 7.28
CA ILE A 201 13.67 -3.67 8.18
C ILE A 201 15.13 -3.64 8.66
N ILE A 202 16.09 -3.51 7.76
CA ILE A 202 17.53 -3.44 8.10
C ILE A 202 17.80 -2.26 9.03
N SER A 203 17.27 -1.06 8.71
CA SER A 203 17.42 0.13 9.55
C SER A 203 16.81 -0.03 10.95
N SER A 204 15.78 -0.88 11.11
CA SER A 204 15.24 -1.20 12.44
C SER A 204 16.17 -2.09 13.28
N LYS A 205 17.06 -2.85 12.64
CA LYS A 205 18.01 -3.77 13.29
C LYS A 205 19.39 -3.14 13.46
N ALA A 206 19.83 -2.34 12.50
CA ALA A 206 21.07 -1.57 12.49
C ALA A 206 20.77 -0.09 12.15
N PRO A 207 20.23 0.69 13.10
CA PRO A 207 20.04 2.13 12.90
C PRO A 207 21.36 2.83 12.57
N LYS A 208 21.34 3.69 11.54
CA LYS A 208 22.52 4.49 11.13
C LYS A 208 23.07 5.38 12.25
N ALA A 209 22.23 5.77 13.21
CA ALA A 209 22.61 6.58 14.36
C ALA A 209 23.49 5.84 15.39
N LYS A 210 23.71 4.53 15.23
CA LYS A 210 24.52 3.71 16.13
C LYS A 210 25.70 3.10 15.38
N ALA A 211 26.88 3.13 15.98
CA ALA A 211 28.09 2.56 15.39
C ALA A 211 28.10 1.03 15.52
N PHE A 212 27.69 0.32 14.45
CA PHE A 212 27.81 -1.14 14.35
C PHE A 212 28.87 -1.60 13.35
N GLY A 213 29.37 -0.68 12.51
CA GLY A 213 30.22 -1.01 11.35
C GLY A 213 31.65 -1.45 11.68
N SER A 214 32.10 -1.27 12.93
CA SER A 214 33.43 -1.66 13.42
C SER A 214 33.45 -3.05 14.07
N SER A 215 32.43 -3.88 13.85
CA SER A 215 32.36 -5.21 14.45
C SER A 215 31.49 -6.17 13.61
N GLU A 216 31.54 -7.44 14.00
CA GLU A 216 30.66 -8.53 13.54
C GLU A 216 29.15 -8.23 13.69
N SER A 217 28.80 -7.22 14.49
CA SER A 217 27.42 -6.82 14.76
C SER A 217 26.69 -6.33 13.50
N LEU A 218 27.34 -5.58 12.61
CA LEU A 218 26.68 -5.04 11.42
C LEU A 218 26.27 -6.16 10.44
N PRO A 219 27.17 -7.04 9.98
CA PRO A 219 26.80 -8.18 9.14
C PRO A 219 25.67 -9.03 9.75
N PHE A 220 25.76 -9.36 11.04
CA PHE A 220 24.73 -10.14 11.73
C PHE A 220 23.36 -9.46 11.69
N ARG A 221 23.29 -8.15 11.98
CA ARG A 221 22.03 -7.38 11.95
C ARG A 221 21.45 -7.25 10.55
N VAL A 222 22.30 -7.12 9.53
CA VAL A 222 21.88 -7.11 8.12
C VAL A 222 21.30 -8.48 7.74
N CYS A 223 21.98 -9.59 8.05
CA CYS A 223 21.49 -10.95 7.83
C CYS A 223 20.14 -11.18 8.52
N VAL A 224 20.00 -10.75 9.78
CA VAL A 224 18.72 -10.79 10.50
C VAL A 224 17.62 -10.03 9.76
N GLY A 225 17.92 -8.87 9.19
CA GLY A 225 16.96 -8.10 8.40
C GLY A 225 16.51 -8.83 7.13
N ILE A 226 17.46 -9.45 6.42
CA ILE A 226 17.22 -10.23 5.20
C ILE A 226 16.37 -11.47 5.50
N ILE A 227 16.76 -12.26 6.50
CA ILE A 227 16.00 -13.44 6.93
C ILE A 227 14.59 -13.04 7.35
N GLN A 228 14.44 -11.94 8.11
CA GLN A 228 13.11 -11.46 8.51
C GLN A 228 12.23 -11.07 7.31
N LYS A 229 12.82 -10.51 6.26
CA LYS A 229 12.12 -10.15 5.02
C LYS A 229 11.62 -11.41 4.29
N ASN A 230 12.49 -12.40 4.13
CA ASN A 230 12.23 -13.61 3.38
C ASN A 230 11.28 -14.55 4.13
N GLU A 231 11.63 -14.90 5.36
CA GLU A 231 10.95 -15.97 6.11
C GLU A 231 9.90 -15.45 7.09
N GLY A 232 10.02 -14.20 7.55
CA GLY A 232 9.16 -13.64 8.61
C GLY A 232 9.87 -13.64 9.96
N ARG A 233 9.16 -13.68 11.08
CA ARG A 233 9.77 -13.76 12.42
C ARG A 233 9.92 -15.20 12.94
N SER A 234 9.51 -16.20 12.16
CA SER A 234 9.72 -17.62 12.43
C SER A 234 11.19 -18.04 12.50
N TYR A 235 12.11 -17.26 11.92
CA TYR A 235 13.55 -17.53 12.05
C TYR A 235 14.05 -17.45 13.49
N ILE A 236 13.40 -16.67 14.36
CA ILE A 236 13.85 -16.50 15.75
C ILE A 236 13.82 -17.85 16.48
N PRO A 237 12.68 -18.59 16.51
CA PRO A 237 12.66 -19.96 17.02
C PRO A 237 13.71 -20.89 16.41
N GLN A 238 13.89 -20.85 15.09
CA GLN A 238 14.85 -21.71 14.39
C GLN A 238 16.29 -21.45 14.83
N VAL A 239 16.68 -20.18 15.00
CA VAL A 239 18.01 -19.82 15.51
C VAL A 239 18.20 -20.35 16.94
N TYR A 240 17.20 -20.22 17.81
CA TYR A 240 17.27 -20.76 19.16
C TYR A 240 17.46 -22.29 19.15
N GLU A 241 16.67 -23.00 18.35
CA GLU A 241 16.77 -24.46 18.19
C GLU A 241 18.14 -24.89 17.66
N THR A 242 18.68 -24.21 16.64
CA THR A 242 20.03 -24.47 16.10
C THR A 242 21.13 -24.29 17.16
N HIS A 243 20.97 -23.33 18.06
CA HIS A 243 21.89 -23.11 19.18
C HIS A 243 21.56 -23.95 20.42
N LYS A 244 20.63 -24.91 20.31
CA LYS A 244 20.18 -25.78 21.42
C LYS A 244 19.63 -24.99 22.62
N LEU A 245 19.05 -23.81 22.35
CA LEU A 245 18.39 -22.97 23.33
C LEU A 245 16.87 -23.10 23.19
N SER A 246 16.14 -23.00 24.31
CA SER A 246 14.68 -22.92 24.27
C SER A 246 14.24 -21.51 23.89
N PRO A 247 13.45 -21.31 22.82
CA PRO A 247 12.89 -20.00 22.50
C PRO A 247 11.88 -19.53 23.56
N GLY A 248 11.33 -20.46 24.36
CA GLY A 248 10.29 -20.18 25.34
C GLY A 248 8.91 -19.95 24.73
N LYS A 249 7.87 -20.22 25.54
CA LYS A 249 6.46 -20.16 25.11
C LYS A 249 6.06 -18.77 24.59
N PHE A 250 6.47 -17.71 25.26
CA PHE A 250 6.08 -16.34 24.92
C PHE A 250 6.67 -15.88 23.58
N THR A 251 7.94 -16.21 23.30
CA THR A 251 8.59 -15.90 22.03
C THR A 251 7.89 -16.60 20.87
N LEU A 252 7.62 -17.90 21.01
CA LEU A 252 6.88 -18.68 20.01
C LEU A 252 5.49 -18.09 19.72
N MET A 253 4.76 -17.69 20.76
CA MET A 253 3.45 -17.05 20.59
C MET A 253 3.56 -15.68 19.90
N HIS A 254 4.54 -14.88 20.27
CA HIS A 254 4.74 -13.54 19.72
C HIS A 254 5.12 -13.57 18.23
N THR A 255 6.10 -14.40 17.85
CA THR A 255 6.55 -14.53 16.45
C THR A 255 5.42 -15.05 15.56
N ALA A 256 4.70 -16.09 16.02
CA ALA A 256 3.55 -16.64 15.30
C ALA A 256 2.44 -15.59 15.10
N LYS A 257 2.13 -14.76 16.11
CA LYS A 257 1.13 -13.70 16.01
C LYS A 257 1.50 -12.66 14.95
N ILE A 258 2.76 -12.23 14.92
CA ILE A 258 3.24 -11.22 13.96
C ILE A 258 3.28 -11.78 12.56
N ASP A 259 3.75 -13.02 12.37
CA ASP A 259 3.74 -13.64 11.06
C ASP A 259 2.33 -13.92 10.56
N LYS A 260 1.40 -14.30 11.44
CA LYS A 260 -0.02 -14.41 11.09
C LYS A 260 -0.57 -13.07 10.61
N LYS A 261 -0.22 -11.96 11.27
CA LYS A 261 -0.58 -10.61 10.81
C LYS A 261 0.06 -10.26 9.47
N ARG A 262 1.37 -10.50 9.29
CA ARG A 262 2.09 -10.28 8.02
C ARG A 262 1.43 -11.04 6.86
N LYS A 263 1.13 -12.33 7.09
CA LYS A 263 0.43 -13.20 6.14
C LYS A 263 -1.00 -12.70 5.87
N HIS A 264 -1.72 -12.32 6.91
CA HIS A 264 -3.06 -11.75 6.79
C HIS A 264 -3.05 -10.44 6.00
N ASP A 265 -2.14 -9.51 6.27
CA ASP A 265 -2.03 -8.24 5.52
C ASP A 265 -1.65 -8.49 4.05
N LYS A 266 -0.91 -9.57 3.75
CA LYS A 266 -0.62 -10.05 2.39
C LYS A 266 -1.87 -10.66 1.70
N VAL A 267 -2.71 -11.40 2.44
CA VAL A 267 -3.86 -12.17 1.90
C VAL A 267 -5.19 -11.40 1.91
N ASN A 268 -5.54 -10.71 3.00
CA ASN A 268 -6.74 -9.86 3.12
C ASN A 268 -6.68 -8.63 2.19
N GLY A 269 -5.53 -8.38 1.58
CA GLY A 269 -5.42 -7.52 0.42
C GLY A 269 -6.19 -8.02 -0.80
N ASN A 270 -6.51 -9.31 -0.92
CA ASN A 270 -6.89 -9.94 -2.20
C ASN A 270 -8.37 -10.37 -2.31
N THR A 271 -8.94 -11.29 -1.52
CA THR A 271 -10.27 -11.89 -1.87
C THR A 271 -11.46 -10.92 -1.82
N ALA A 272 -11.65 -10.18 -0.72
CA ALA A 272 -12.72 -9.19 -0.64
C ALA A 272 -12.51 -8.05 -1.66
N LYS A 273 -11.24 -7.71 -1.96
CA LYS A 273 -10.94 -6.69 -2.99
C LYS A 273 -11.17 -7.21 -4.40
N GLN A 274 -10.86 -8.48 -4.70
CA GLN A 274 -11.06 -9.10 -6.01
C GLN A 274 -12.54 -9.09 -6.39
N ILE A 275 -13.41 -9.48 -5.47
CA ILE A 275 -14.86 -9.46 -5.67
C ILE A 275 -15.38 -8.02 -5.85
N LEU A 276 -14.87 -7.06 -5.07
CA LEU A 276 -15.19 -5.64 -5.23
C LEU A 276 -14.74 -5.08 -6.59
N ILE A 277 -13.55 -5.47 -7.05
CA ILE A 277 -12.98 -5.06 -8.34
C ILE A 277 -13.82 -5.66 -9.48
N LEU A 278 -14.09 -6.97 -9.44
CA LEU A 278 -14.90 -7.67 -10.43
C LEU A 278 -16.28 -7.03 -10.54
N THR A 279 -16.99 -6.87 -9.42
CA THR A 279 -18.36 -6.31 -9.44
C THR A 279 -18.38 -4.87 -9.93
N LYS A 280 -17.35 -4.06 -9.56
CA LYS A 280 -17.24 -2.70 -10.08
C LYS A 280 -16.96 -2.65 -11.59
N ALA A 281 -16.15 -3.59 -12.10
CA ALA A 281 -15.95 -3.75 -13.53
C ALA A 281 -17.24 -4.18 -14.24
N LEU A 282 -18.00 -5.13 -13.68
CA LEU A 282 -19.29 -5.55 -14.22
C LEU A 282 -20.30 -4.39 -14.28
N GLN A 283 -20.38 -3.58 -13.21
CA GLN A 283 -21.23 -2.39 -13.15
C GLN A 283 -20.82 -1.33 -14.19
N ASN A 284 -19.53 -1.03 -14.29
CA ASN A 284 -19.02 -0.02 -15.23
C ASN A 284 -19.23 -0.41 -16.70
N ASN A 285 -19.35 -1.71 -17.00
CA ASN A 285 -19.58 -2.22 -18.35
C ASN A 285 -21.05 -2.63 -18.59
N ASN A 286 -21.96 -2.36 -17.64
CA ASN A 286 -23.40 -2.69 -17.74
C ASN A 286 -23.73 -4.19 -17.95
N ILE A 287 -22.80 -5.10 -17.64
CA ILE A 287 -22.95 -6.56 -17.83
C ILE A 287 -23.34 -7.29 -16.53
N MET A 288 -23.73 -6.55 -15.49
CA MET A 288 -24.05 -7.11 -14.17
C MET A 288 -25.24 -8.08 -14.24
N LYS A 289 -26.28 -7.75 -15.01
CA LYS A 289 -27.47 -8.59 -15.17
C LYS A 289 -27.13 -9.90 -15.87
N ASP A 290 -26.36 -9.85 -16.95
CA ASP A 290 -25.93 -11.04 -17.69
C ASP A 290 -25.03 -11.95 -16.85
N PHE A 291 -24.20 -11.36 -15.98
CA PHE A 291 -23.38 -12.09 -15.03
C PHE A 291 -24.23 -12.79 -13.96
N GLU A 292 -25.24 -12.10 -13.40
CA GLU A 292 -26.18 -12.68 -12.42
C GLU A 292 -26.98 -13.87 -12.98
N LEU A 293 -27.29 -13.85 -14.29
CA LEU A 293 -27.95 -14.97 -14.95
C LEU A 293 -27.06 -16.22 -15.08
N LYS A 294 -25.72 -16.04 -15.13
CA LYS A 294 -24.75 -17.12 -15.34
C LYS A 294 -24.05 -17.57 -14.05
N CYS A 295 -24.02 -16.72 -13.02
CA CYS A 295 -23.29 -16.96 -11.78
C CYS A 295 -24.24 -16.95 -10.59
N GLY A 296 -24.51 -18.13 -10.01
CA GLY A 296 -25.38 -18.26 -8.84
C GLY A 296 -24.82 -17.67 -7.55
N GLY A 297 -23.50 -17.43 -7.48
CA GLY A 297 -22.84 -16.85 -6.32
C GLY A 297 -21.34 -17.13 -6.26
N PHE A 298 -20.76 -16.79 -5.12
CA PHE A 298 -19.35 -16.98 -4.81
C PHE A 298 -19.22 -17.82 -3.55
N ILE A 299 -18.04 -18.39 -3.33
CA ILE A 299 -17.76 -19.24 -2.18
C ILE A 299 -16.48 -18.82 -1.46
N ASP A 300 -16.51 -18.77 -0.13
CA ASP A 300 -15.31 -18.57 0.68
C ASP A 300 -14.61 -19.92 0.91
N THR A 301 -13.72 -20.28 -0.01
CA THR A 301 -12.97 -21.55 0.03
C THR A 301 -12.10 -21.71 1.28
N LEU A 302 -11.68 -20.61 1.91
CA LEU A 302 -10.88 -20.68 3.14
C LEU A 302 -11.73 -21.07 4.35
N SER A 303 -12.93 -20.50 4.47
CA SER A 303 -13.87 -20.86 5.54
C SER A 303 -14.40 -22.27 5.34
N LEU A 304 -14.67 -22.64 4.09
CA LEU A 304 -15.07 -23.98 3.69
C LEU A 304 -14.01 -25.04 4.04
N THR A 305 -12.75 -24.84 3.66
CA THR A 305 -11.67 -25.80 3.94
C THR A 305 -11.39 -25.97 5.42
N LYS A 306 -11.60 -24.93 6.25
CA LYS A 306 -11.52 -25.03 7.71
C LYS A 306 -12.61 -25.88 8.34
N GLU A 307 -13.80 -25.90 7.75
CA GLU A 307 -14.89 -26.75 8.22
C GLU A 307 -14.68 -28.21 7.80
N LEU A 308 -14.16 -28.44 6.59
CA LEU A 308 -13.90 -29.79 6.09
C LEU A 308 -12.66 -30.45 6.70
N LEU A 309 -11.66 -29.67 7.11
CA LEU A 309 -10.39 -30.18 7.62
C LEU A 309 -10.10 -29.69 9.05
N PRO A 310 -11.01 -29.87 10.03
CA PRO A 310 -10.87 -29.28 11.35
C PRO A 310 -9.58 -29.71 12.07
N ASP A 311 -9.12 -30.93 11.84
CA ASP A 311 -7.92 -31.51 12.44
C ASP A 311 -6.64 -30.76 12.06
N ARG A 312 -6.59 -30.12 10.88
CA ARG A 312 -5.46 -29.24 10.51
C ARG A 312 -5.27 -28.12 11.52
N LYS A 313 -6.36 -27.61 12.11
CA LYS A 313 -6.27 -26.56 13.12
C LYS A 313 -5.65 -27.10 14.41
N THR A 314 -6.08 -28.29 14.83
CA THR A 314 -5.55 -29.00 16.01
C THR A 314 -4.07 -29.33 15.83
N ASN A 315 -3.69 -29.76 14.62
CA ASN A 315 -2.33 -30.13 14.24
C ASN A 315 -1.46 -28.93 13.81
N LYS A 316 -1.97 -27.69 13.96
CA LYS A 316 -1.28 -26.44 13.58
C LYS A 316 -0.78 -26.41 12.12
N GLN A 317 -1.46 -27.11 11.22
CA GLN A 317 -1.15 -27.14 9.79
C GLN A 317 -1.71 -25.90 9.08
N SER A 318 -1.09 -25.54 7.95
CA SER A 318 -1.45 -24.35 7.18
C SER A 318 -2.75 -24.57 6.38
N TYR A 319 -3.48 -23.49 6.18
CA TYR A 319 -4.65 -23.40 5.29
C TYR A 319 -4.40 -22.46 4.10
N ASN A 320 -3.14 -22.12 3.82
CA ASN A 320 -2.83 -21.44 2.56
C ASN A 320 -3.02 -22.42 1.40
N GLN A 321 -3.37 -21.89 0.24
CA GLN A 321 -3.71 -22.69 -0.93
C GLN A 321 -2.59 -23.65 -1.33
N GLU A 322 -1.34 -23.18 -1.39
CA GLU A 322 -0.16 -24.03 -1.68
C GLU A 322 -0.06 -25.26 -0.77
N SER A 323 -0.20 -25.10 0.55
CA SER A 323 -0.13 -26.24 1.48
C SER A 323 -1.33 -27.15 1.30
N LEU A 324 -2.54 -26.61 1.12
CA LEU A 324 -3.73 -27.43 0.92
C LEU A 324 -3.64 -28.24 -0.38
N VAL A 325 -3.20 -27.62 -1.48
CA VAL A 325 -3.01 -28.29 -2.76
C VAL A 325 -1.92 -29.36 -2.64
N LYS A 326 -0.78 -29.03 -2.04
CA LYS A 326 0.31 -30.00 -1.82
C LYS A 326 -0.15 -31.20 -0.99
N ASP A 327 -0.82 -30.94 0.13
CA ASP A 327 -1.12 -31.98 1.10
C ASP A 327 -2.36 -32.81 0.74
N ILE A 328 -3.31 -32.25 -0.03
CA ILE A 328 -4.57 -32.92 -0.40
C ILE A 328 -4.55 -33.42 -1.85
N VAL A 329 -3.99 -32.63 -2.77
CA VAL A 329 -3.92 -32.97 -4.21
C VAL A 329 -2.58 -33.64 -4.55
N GLY A 330 -1.53 -33.42 -3.75
CA GLY A 330 -0.21 -34.04 -3.96
C GLY A 330 0.67 -33.31 -4.96
N ILE A 331 0.29 -32.10 -5.39
CA ILE A 331 1.01 -31.33 -6.42
C ILE A 331 1.61 -30.05 -5.86
N ASN A 332 2.77 -29.65 -6.40
CA ASN A 332 3.27 -28.28 -6.26
C ASN A 332 2.90 -27.51 -7.53
N TYR A 333 2.61 -26.22 -7.40
CA TYR A 333 2.29 -25.37 -8.53
C TYR A 333 2.96 -24.01 -8.35
N ASP A 334 3.11 -23.26 -9.45
CA ASP A 334 3.68 -21.90 -9.42
C ASP A 334 2.65 -20.91 -8.86
N ALA A 335 2.62 -20.81 -7.54
CA ALA A 335 1.79 -19.86 -6.82
C ALA A 335 2.25 -18.42 -7.09
N GLN A 336 1.30 -17.48 -7.23
CA GLN A 336 1.47 -16.10 -7.71
C GLN A 336 1.23 -15.90 -9.22
N ASN A 337 0.89 -16.96 -9.96
CA ASN A 337 0.24 -16.87 -11.27
C ASN A 337 -1.28 -16.99 -11.10
N ALA A 338 -2.05 -15.99 -11.53
CA ALA A 338 -3.50 -15.98 -11.37
C ALA A 338 -4.20 -17.20 -12.00
N ILE A 339 -3.73 -17.68 -13.15
CA ILE A 339 -4.30 -18.86 -13.82
C ILE A 339 -3.95 -20.12 -13.03
N GLY A 340 -2.68 -20.26 -12.62
CA GLY A 340 -2.23 -21.40 -11.81
C GLY A 340 -2.97 -21.48 -10.47
N ASP A 341 -3.13 -20.34 -9.79
CA ASP A 341 -3.89 -20.26 -8.55
C ASP A 341 -5.37 -20.68 -8.75
N VAL A 342 -6.03 -20.27 -9.84
CA VAL A 342 -7.43 -20.68 -10.09
C VAL A 342 -7.54 -22.16 -10.42
N GLN A 343 -6.66 -22.68 -11.28
CA GLN A 343 -6.68 -24.09 -11.69
C GLN A 343 -6.40 -25.03 -10.52
N SER A 344 -5.38 -24.73 -9.71
CA SER A 344 -5.05 -25.54 -8.53
C SER A 344 -6.12 -25.44 -7.45
N LEU A 345 -6.77 -24.28 -7.28
CA LEU A 345 -7.90 -24.16 -6.37
C LEU A 345 -9.10 -25.00 -6.84
N GLN A 346 -9.39 -25.00 -8.14
CA GLN A 346 -10.45 -25.83 -8.71
C GLN A 346 -10.18 -27.32 -8.48
N GLN A 347 -8.95 -27.77 -8.73
CA GLN A 347 -8.54 -29.15 -8.45
C GLN A 347 -8.69 -29.49 -6.97
N LEU A 348 -8.24 -28.63 -6.06
CA LEU A 348 -8.40 -28.83 -4.62
C LEU A 348 -9.86 -29.02 -4.22
N ILE A 349 -10.76 -28.16 -4.70
CA ILE A 349 -12.19 -28.24 -4.37
C ILE A 349 -12.81 -29.52 -4.94
N ASN A 350 -12.43 -29.91 -6.16
CA ASN A 350 -12.88 -31.17 -6.76
C ASN A 350 -12.41 -32.40 -5.95
N THR A 351 -11.15 -32.40 -5.49
CA THR A 351 -10.58 -33.47 -4.66
C THR A 351 -11.26 -33.57 -3.30
N LEU A 352 -11.62 -32.43 -2.70
CA LEU A 352 -12.29 -32.38 -1.40
C LEU A 352 -13.73 -32.90 -1.41
N LYS A 353 -14.34 -33.11 -2.59
CA LYS A 353 -15.72 -33.63 -2.75
C LYS A 353 -16.70 -32.98 -1.78
N VAL A 354 -16.76 -31.65 -1.84
CA VAL A 354 -17.49 -30.80 -0.89
C VAL A 354 -18.99 -31.20 -0.84
N PRO A 355 -19.54 -31.51 0.35
CA PRO A 355 -20.97 -31.80 0.50
C PRO A 355 -21.83 -30.57 0.15
N PRO A 356 -22.98 -30.73 -0.53
CA PRO A 356 -23.85 -29.62 -0.93
C PRO A 356 -24.23 -28.67 0.22
N ARG A 357 -24.54 -29.23 1.41
CA ARG A 357 -24.86 -28.44 2.60
C ARG A 357 -23.72 -27.51 3.04
N VAL A 358 -22.47 -27.96 2.94
CA VAL A 358 -21.29 -27.15 3.30
C VAL A 358 -21.05 -26.10 2.22
N LEU A 359 -21.27 -26.48 0.96
CA LEU A 359 -21.17 -25.56 -0.18
C LEU A 359 -22.17 -24.41 -0.04
N GLU A 360 -23.43 -24.69 0.25
CA GLU A 360 -24.47 -23.68 0.49
C GLU A 360 -24.13 -22.76 1.66
N LYS A 361 -23.67 -23.32 2.80
CA LYS A 361 -23.33 -22.56 4.01
C LYS A 361 -22.25 -21.51 3.81
N HIS A 362 -21.23 -21.82 2.99
CA HIS A 362 -20.09 -20.94 2.73
C HIS A 362 -20.24 -20.13 1.42
N SER A 363 -21.35 -20.33 0.71
CA SER A 363 -21.68 -19.56 -0.47
C SER A 363 -22.39 -18.26 -0.11
N PHE A 364 -22.22 -17.26 -0.97
CA PHE A 364 -22.93 -15.99 -0.88
C PHE A 364 -23.30 -15.51 -2.27
N SER A 365 -24.45 -14.86 -2.39
CA SER A 365 -25.00 -14.47 -3.68
C SER A 365 -24.26 -13.28 -4.30
N VAL A 366 -24.47 -13.12 -5.60
CA VAL A 366 -24.02 -11.93 -6.32
C VAL A 366 -24.69 -10.67 -5.75
N GLN A 367 -25.97 -10.74 -5.36
CA GLN A 367 -26.70 -9.62 -4.74
C GLN A 367 -26.13 -9.22 -3.37
N TYR A 368 -25.65 -10.19 -2.58
CA TYR A 368 -24.96 -9.89 -1.32
C TYR A 368 -23.70 -9.05 -1.57
N THR A 369 -22.96 -9.37 -2.63
CA THR A 369 -21.77 -8.62 -3.04
C THR A 369 -22.11 -7.20 -3.48
N VAL A 370 -23.15 -7.02 -4.29
CA VAL A 370 -23.64 -5.69 -4.68
C VAL A 370 -24.03 -4.87 -3.44
N SER A 371 -24.75 -5.49 -2.51
CA SER A 371 -25.14 -4.88 -1.24
C SER A 371 -23.92 -4.45 -0.42
N MET A 372 -22.85 -5.25 -0.42
CA MET A 372 -21.59 -4.91 0.25
C MET A 372 -20.91 -3.69 -0.38
N ILE A 373 -20.92 -3.57 -1.71
CA ILE A 373 -20.38 -2.38 -2.43
C ILE A 373 -21.15 -1.14 -2.05
N ILE A 374 -22.49 -1.21 -2.10
CA ILE A 374 -23.35 -0.11 -1.72
C ILE A 374 -23.06 0.30 -0.27
N LYS A 375 -22.96 -0.67 0.67
CA LYS A 375 -22.58 -0.39 2.06
C LYS A 375 -21.23 0.30 2.19
N LEU A 376 -20.23 -0.09 1.39
CA LEU A 376 -18.91 0.56 1.38
C LEU A 376 -18.95 1.98 0.80
N GLN A 377 -19.68 2.19 -0.29
CA GLN A 377 -19.89 3.52 -0.89
C GLN A 377 -20.62 4.45 0.08
N LEU A 378 -21.70 3.96 0.71
CA LEU A 378 -22.44 4.71 1.73
C LEU A 378 -21.57 5.01 2.95
N THR A 379 -20.75 4.06 3.39
CA THR A 379 -19.82 4.27 4.50
C THR A 379 -18.78 5.32 4.14
N LYS A 380 -18.24 5.30 2.92
CA LYS A 380 -17.32 6.34 2.43
C LYS A 380 -18.00 7.71 2.42
N SER A 381 -19.19 7.82 1.81
CA SER A 381 -19.98 9.06 1.78
C SER A 381 -20.27 9.60 3.20
N ARG A 382 -20.57 8.71 4.15
CA ARG A 382 -20.76 9.08 5.56
C ARG A 382 -19.46 9.54 6.20
N LEU A 383 -18.35 8.85 5.96
CA LEU A 383 -17.03 9.21 6.47
C LEU A 383 -16.58 10.59 5.96
N ASP A 384 -16.88 10.89 4.70
CA ASP A 384 -16.57 12.18 4.07
C ASP A 384 -17.24 13.35 4.81
N THR A 385 -18.40 13.13 5.45
CA THR A 385 -19.05 14.17 6.28
C THR A 385 -18.25 14.54 7.54
N PHE A 386 -17.29 13.71 7.95
CA PHE A 386 -16.40 13.96 9.09
C PHE A 386 -15.00 14.43 8.67
N SER A 387 -14.78 14.80 7.40
CA SER A 387 -13.46 15.14 6.85
C SER A 387 -12.71 16.24 7.63
N ASN A 388 -13.47 17.18 8.22
CA ASN A 388 -12.93 18.32 8.95
C ASN A 388 -12.71 18.02 10.45
N MET A 389 -12.97 16.79 10.91
CA MET A 389 -12.73 16.40 12.29
C MET A 389 -11.23 16.09 12.49
N PRO A 390 -10.53 16.81 13.39
CA PRO A 390 -9.11 16.58 13.66
C PRO A 390 -8.86 15.17 14.21
N SER A 391 -7.72 14.57 13.87
CA SER A 391 -7.33 13.24 14.37
C SER A 391 -7.09 13.20 15.89
N THR A 392 -6.91 14.36 16.52
CA THR A 392 -6.82 14.52 17.98
C THR A 392 -8.16 14.28 18.68
N VAL A 393 -9.28 14.46 17.97
CA VAL A 393 -10.63 14.20 18.51
C VAL A 393 -10.90 12.71 18.58
N CYS A 394 -10.72 12.00 17.46
CA CYS A 394 -10.78 10.54 17.43
C CYS A 394 -10.01 9.96 16.25
N SER A 395 -9.62 8.68 16.38
CA SER A 395 -8.85 8.00 15.35
C SER A 395 -9.66 7.75 14.07
N LYS A 396 -8.98 7.61 12.92
CA LYS A 396 -9.61 7.20 11.65
C LYS A 396 -10.39 5.89 11.75
N SER A 397 -9.94 4.96 12.60
CA SER A 397 -10.65 3.70 12.86
C SER A 397 -11.99 3.95 13.56
N MET A 398 -12.00 4.88 14.53
CA MET A 398 -13.22 5.25 15.25
C MET A 398 -14.22 5.97 14.33
N LEU A 399 -13.75 6.91 13.49
CA LEU A 399 -14.58 7.55 12.47
C LEU A 399 -15.20 6.54 11.50
N ASN A 400 -14.42 5.54 11.07
CA ASN A 400 -14.94 4.44 10.26
C ASN A 400 -16.03 3.64 10.99
N LYS A 401 -15.88 3.42 12.30
CA LYS A 401 -16.90 2.75 13.11
C LYS A 401 -18.20 3.55 13.18
N ILE A 402 -18.10 4.87 13.37
CA ILE A 402 -19.25 5.80 13.33
C ILE A 402 -19.94 5.73 11.97
N ALA A 403 -19.20 5.87 10.87
CA ALA A 403 -19.75 5.83 9.52
C ALA A 403 -20.42 4.48 9.17
N ARG A 404 -19.80 3.36 9.58
CA ARG A 404 -20.35 2.01 9.40
C ARG A 404 -21.64 1.79 10.20
N SER A 405 -21.80 2.49 11.33
CA SER A 405 -23.05 2.46 12.11
C SER A 405 -24.21 3.26 11.49
N GLY A 406 -24.01 3.81 10.29
CA GLY A 406 -25.03 4.56 9.56
C GLY A 406 -25.00 6.07 9.81
N LEU A 407 -24.12 6.56 10.68
CA LEU A 407 -24.08 7.95 11.11
C LEU A 407 -23.27 8.83 10.14
N ARG A 408 -23.87 9.95 9.76
CA ARG A 408 -23.24 11.18 9.19
C ARG A 408 -23.07 12.23 10.27
N LEU A 409 -22.18 13.22 10.07
CA LEU A 409 -21.92 14.32 11.03
C LEU A 409 -23.19 15.07 11.47
N ASN A 410 -24.19 15.20 10.59
CA ASN A 410 -25.47 15.84 10.94
C ASN A 410 -26.25 15.11 12.04
N HIS A 411 -26.06 13.80 12.23
CA HIS A 411 -26.79 13.06 13.28
C HIS A 411 -26.27 13.39 14.68
N PRO A 412 -24.94 13.37 14.96
CA PRO A 412 -24.42 13.93 16.20
C PRO A 412 -24.80 15.41 16.41
N ILE A 413 -24.79 16.24 15.36
CA ILE A 413 -25.22 17.66 15.48
C ILE A 413 -26.70 17.76 15.87
N LEU A 414 -27.57 16.93 15.28
CA LEU A 414 -28.98 16.88 15.64
C LEU A 414 -29.18 16.37 17.07
N ALA A 415 -28.42 15.35 17.48
CA ALA A 415 -28.46 14.84 18.84
C ALA A 415 -28.02 15.90 19.86
N ARG A 416 -26.99 16.70 19.53
CA ARG A 416 -26.62 17.90 20.27
C ARG A 416 -27.77 18.89 20.40
N LYS A 417 -28.47 19.21 19.30
CA LYS A 417 -29.60 20.15 19.33
C LYS A 417 -30.74 19.67 20.24
N ARG A 418 -30.93 18.36 20.37
CA ARG A 418 -32.02 17.77 21.17
C ARG A 418 -31.70 17.62 22.65
N ARG A 419 -30.49 17.16 23.01
CA ARG A 419 -30.14 16.81 24.40
C ARG A 419 -28.69 17.16 24.77
N GLY A 420 -28.06 18.09 24.04
CA GLY A 420 -26.68 18.50 24.29
C GLY A 420 -25.70 17.33 24.23
N VAL A 421 -24.78 17.29 25.20
CA VAL A 421 -23.75 16.24 25.32
C VAL A 421 -24.35 14.86 25.50
N ASP A 422 -25.41 14.73 26.29
CA ASP A 422 -26.01 13.43 26.60
C ASP A 422 -26.66 12.81 25.36
N GLY A 423 -27.26 13.62 24.49
CA GLY A 423 -27.78 13.14 23.21
C GLY A 423 -26.70 12.56 22.29
N VAL A 424 -25.52 13.19 22.25
CA VAL A 424 -24.39 12.69 21.46
C VAL A 424 -23.86 11.38 22.06
N ARG A 425 -23.74 11.30 23.39
CA ARG A 425 -23.30 10.08 24.09
C ARG A 425 -24.26 8.93 23.85
N GLU A 426 -25.55 9.14 24.05
CA GLU A 426 -26.61 8.15 23.85
C GLU A 426 -26.62 7.63 22.40
N LEU A 427 -26.49 8.53 21.41
CA LEU A 427 -26.42 8.14 20.00
C LEU A 427 -25.27 7.17 19.71
N LEU A 428 -24.12 7.36 20.35
CA LEU A 428 -22.90 6.56 20.13
C LEU A 428 -22.88 5.27 20.96
N THR A 429 -23.61 5.22 22.07
CA THR A 429 -23.64 4.10 23.02
C THR A 429 -24.85 3.18 22.84
N VAL A 430 -25.89 3.61 22.12
CA VAL A 430 -27.13 2.82 21.91
C VAL A 430 -26.79 1.39 21.51
N GLN A 431 -27.48 0.41 22.09
CA GLN A 431 -27.15 -0.99 21.85
C GLN A 431 -27.68 -1.45 20.49
N ASN A 432 -26.87 -2.21 19.78
CA ASN A 432 -27.22 -2.96 18.58
C ASN A 432 -26.63 -4.38 18.75
N ASP A 433 -27.49 -5.41 18.79
CA ASP A 433 -27.11 -6.80 19.07
C ASP A 433 -26.25 -6.98 20.33
N GLY A 434 -26.64 -6.33 21.45
CA GLY A 434 -25.95 -6.41 22.73
C GLY A 434 -24.59 -5.69 22.78
N LYS A 435 -24.17 -5.01 21.70
CA LYS A 435 -22.93 -4.21 21.63
C LYS A 435 -23.26 -2.72 21.44
N PRO A 436 -22.43 -1.81 21.97
CA PRO A 436 -22.63 -0.39 21.70
C PRO A 436 -22.45 -0.09 20.21
N ARG A 437 -23.35 0.74 19.66
CA ARG A 437 -23.37 1.15 18.25
C ARG A 437 -22.00 1.63 17.77
N VAL A 438 -21.30 2.41 18.60
CA VAL A 438 -19.95 2.89 18.31
C VAL A 438 -18.98 2.55 19.45
N THR A 439 -19.17 3.07 20.66
CA THR A 439 -18.21 2.86 21.77
C THR A 439 -18.85 3.11 23.13
N LYS A 440 -18.27 2.52 24.18
CA LYS A 440 -18.55 2.85 25.60
C LYS A 440 -17.35 3.55 26.27
N ASP A 441 -16.26 3.80 25.53
CA ASP A 441 -15.07 4.46 26.06
C ASP A 441 -15.36 5.93 26.35
N GLN A 442 -15.32 6.29 27.64
CA GLN A 442 -15.69 7.62 28.11
C GLN A 442 -14.76 8.72 27.56
N LYS A 443 -13.46 8.46 27.43
CA LYS A 443 -12.50 9.45 26.90
C LYS A 443 -12.82 9.80 25.45
N ILE A 444 -13.19 8.79 24.67
CA ILE A 444 -13.56 8.96 23.26
C ILE A 444 -14.90 9.68 23.15
N LEU A 445 -15.88 9.30 23.98
CA LEU A 445 -17.19 9.96 24.02
C LEU A 445 -17.07 11.44 24.39
N ASP A 446 -16.22 11.77 25.37
CA ASP A 446 -16.00 13.14 25.82
C ASP A 446 -15.30 13.98 24.76
N SER A 447 -14.27 13.42 24.12
CA SER A 447 -13.54 14.10 23.05
C SER A 447 -14.45 14.41 21.86
N ILE A 448 -15.23 13.42 21.39
CA ILE A 448 -16.18 13.62 20.30
C ILE A 448 -17.26 14.63 20.70
N SER A 449 -17.82 14.50 21.90
CA SER A 449 -18.88 15.41 22.37
C SER A 449 -18.38 16.85 22.43
N LYS A 450 -17.19 17.10 23.00
CA LYS A 450 -16.57 18.43 23.06
C LYS A 450 -16.41 19.05 21.67
N TYR A 451 -15.91 18.26 20.70
CA TYR A 451 -15.80 18.73 19.32
C TYR A 451 -17.17 19.05 18.69
N ILE A 452 -18.16 18.18 18.86
CA ILE A 452 -19.51 18.43 18.32
C ILE A 452 -20.15 19.66 18.96
N MET A 453 -19.89 19.92 20.25
CA MET A 453 -20.34 21.13 20.93
C MET A 453 -19.69 22.40 20.37
N SER A 454 -18.42 22.36 19.97
CA SER A 454 -17.69 23.53 19.46
C SER A 454 -18.04 23.93 18.02
N LEU A 455 -18.78 23.08 17.30
CA LEU A 455 -19.25 23.40 15.95
C LEU A 455 -20.32 24.52 16.00
N LYS A 456 -20.07 25.59 15.23
CA LYS A 456 -21.06 26.66 14.98
C LYS A 456 -22.30 26.08 14.30
N ASN A 457 -23.47 26.64 14.61
CA ASN A 457 -24.77 26.15 14.15
C ASN A 457 -24.97 26.17 12.64
#